data_AF-A0A8T2KCD9-F1
#
_entry.id   AF-A0A8T2KCD9-F1
#
_cell.length_a   1.000
_cell.length_b   1.000
_cell.length_c   1.000
_cell.angle_alpha   90.00
_cell.angle_beta   90.00
_cell.angle_gamma   90.00
#
_symmetry.space_group_name_H-M   'P 1'
#
loop_
_entity.id
_entity.type
_entity.pdbx_description
1 polymer ?
#
loop_
_entity_poly.entity_id
_entity_poly.type
_entity_poly.pdbx_seq_one_letter_code
_entity_poly.pdbx_strand_id
1 'polypeptide(L)'
;MALESDSRCSRKHKVKVIGILFLVFVIILIISLIAVYTTSQKEEDTKVWKGQGTTKNLQEIVLGRCYNYLAMNPSIGVKDCNGIWQAFTDAVYKKNQCNITEDDYASLATLASQMIPCNKSLLWSKTNSLVHRYTKASQDFITLEDTFLGSMFDGLMWCGKLSSTGMNLDSCPAWDECDQNPISSFWKKASATVS
;
A
#
# COMPACT_ATOMS: atom_id res chain seq x y z
N MET A 1 44.01 31.07 -53.41
CA MET A 1 42.68 30.64 -52.89
C MET A 1 42.72 29.33 -52.07
N ALA A 2 43.86 28.90 -51.49
CA ALA A 2 43.98 27.56 -50.87
C ALA A 2 44.05 27.52 -49.32
N LEU A 3 43.87 28.63 -48.60
CA LEU A 3 44.01 28.65 -47.13
C LEU A 3 42.68 28.58 -46.36
N GLU A 4 41.53 28.56 -47.04
CA GLU A 4 40.20 28.64 -46.39
C GLU A 4 39.46 27.29 -46.29
N SER A 5 39.95 26.24 -46.97
CA SER A 5 39.32 24.92 -47.03
C SER A 5 39.63 24.04 -45.79
N ASP A 6 40.85 24.14 -45.26
CA ASP A 6 41.36 23.23 -44.23
C ASP A 6 40.78 23.52 -42.81
N SER A 7 40.44 24.79 -42.54
CA SER A 7 39.86 25.22 -41.26
C SER A 7 38.42 24.73 -41.04
N ARG A 8 37.67 24.51 -42.12
CA ARG A 8 36.24 24.14 -42.08
C ARG A 8 36.02 22.66 -41.78
N CYS A 9 36.96 21.80 -42.18
CA CYS A 9 36.92 20.35 -41.92
C CYS A 9 37.27 20.02 -40.46
N SER A 10 38.30 20.67 -39.91
CA SER A 10 38.72 20.56 -38.50
C SER A 10 37.64 21.02 -37.53
N ARG A 11 36.92 22.12 -37.86
CA ARG A 11 35.83 22.66 -37.02
C ARG A 11 34.61 21.73 -36.96
N LYS A 12 34.20 21.13 -38.08
CA LYS A 12 33.11 20.14 -38.11
C LYS A 12 33.47 18.86 -37.33
N HIS A 13 34.72 18.41 -37.42
CA HIS A 13 35.20 17.26 -36.65
C HIS A 13 35.21 17.53 -35.14
N LYS A 14 35.71 18.70 -34.71
CA LYS A 14 35.69 19.13 -33.30
C LYS A 14 34.27 19.24 -32.74
N VAL A 15 33.32 19.81 -33.50
CA VAL A 15 31.91 19.90 -33.09
C VAL A 15 31.27 18.51 -32.93
N LYS A 16 31.55 17.57 -33.83
CA LYS A 16 31.08 16.18 -33.71
C LYS A 16 31.66 15.47 -32.48
N VAL A 17 32.96 15.62 -32.22
CA VAL A 17 33.64 15.02 -31.05
C VAL A 17 33.09 15.59 -29.74
N ILE A 18 32.87 16.91 -29.66
CA ILE A 18 32.25 17.56 -28.50
C ILE A 18 30.82 17.04 -28.28
N GLY A 19 30.04 16.88 -29.36
CA GLY A 19 28.69 16.30 -29.29
C GLY A 19 28.68 14.86 -28.76
N ILE A 20 29.65 14.03 -29.17
CA ILE A 20 29.80 12.65 -28.68
C ILE A 20 30.19 12.65 -27.19
N LEU A 21 31.16 13.47 -26.79
CA LEU A 21 31.58 13.59 -25.38
C LEU A 21 30.42 14.04 -24.48
N PHE A 22 29.62 15.01 -24.95
CA PHE A 22 28.42 15.46 -24.24
C PHE A 22 27.38 14.33 -24.13
N LEU A 23 27.12 13.59 -25.20
CA LEU A 23 26.24 12.41 -25.18
C LEU A 23 26.72 11.35 -24.19
N VAL A 24 28.01 11.03 -24.20
CA VAL A 24 28.62 10.07 -23.26
C VAL A 24 28.48 10.55 -21.83
N PHE A 25 28.71 11.84 -21.56
CA PHE A 25 28.54 12.42 -20.23
C PHE A 25 27.08 12.33 -19.76
N VAL A 26 26.11 12.63 -20.62
CA VAL A 26 24.68 12.47 -20.31
C VAL A 26 24.32 11.02 -20.01
N ILE A 27 24.85 10.07 -20.79
CA ILE A 27 24.63 8.63 -20.54
C ILE A 27 25.21 8.21 -19.19
N ILE A 28 26.43 8.65 -18.84
CA ILE A 28 27.05 8.35 -17.55
C ILE A 28 26.21 8.92 -16.39
N LEU A 29 25.71 10.16 -16.52
CA LEU A 29 24.82 10.75 -15.53
C LEU A 29 23.55 9.92 -15.35
N ILE A 30 22.89 9.51 -16.43
CA ILE A 30 21.69 8.66 -16.37
C ILE A 30 21.99 7.33 -15.67
N ILE A 31 23.08 6.66 -16.02
CA ILE A 31 23.49 5.39 -15.39
C ILE A 31 23.74 5.59 -13.89
N SER A 32 24.41 6.67 -13.50
CA SER A 32 24.68 6.97 -12.09
C SER A 32 23.39 7.20 -11.30
N LEU A 33 22.42 7.94 -11.86
CA LEU A 33 21.11 8.17 -11.24
C LEU A 33 20.33 6.87 -11.06
N ILE A 34 20.32 6.01 -12.07
CA ILE A 34 19.65 4.70 -11.99
C ILE A 34 20.32 3.82 -10.92
N ALA A 35 21.65 3.81 -10.84
CA ALA A 35 22.38 3.03 -9.84
C ALA A 35 22.08 3.51 -8.41
N VAL A 36 22.04 4.82 -8.19
CA VAL A 36 21.66 5.41 -6.89
C VAL A 36 20.22 5.06 -6.53
N TYR A 37 19.29 5.24 -7.47
CA TYR A 37 17.87 4.95 -7.26
C TYR A 37 17.62 3.48 -6.92
N THR A 38 18.21 2.55 -7.68
CA THR A 38 18.05 1.11 -7.44
C THR A 38 18.67 0.65 -6.12
N THR A 39 19.80 1.24 -5.72
CA THR A 39 20.44 0.96 -4.42
C THR A 39 19.54 1.40 -3.27
N SER A 40 18.97 2.61 -3.34
CA SER A 40 18.06 3.13 -2.31
C SER A 40 16.79 2.28 -2.18
N GLN A 41 16.18 1.84 -3.30
CA GLN A 41 15.02 0.96 -3.22
C GLN A 41 15.35 -0.38 -2.56
N LYS A 42 16.51 -0.96 -2.89
CA LYS A 42 16.95 -2.23 -2.32
C LYS A 42 17.18 -2.12 -0.81
N GLU A 43 17.73 -1.02 -0.34
CA GLU A 43 17.92 -0.76 1.09
C GLU A 43 16.58 -0.77 1.83
N GLU A 44 15.56 -0.07 1.29
CA GLU A 44 14.24 -0.03 1.89
C GLU A 44 13.56 -1.42 1.92
N ASP A 45 13.66 -2.18 0.83
CA ASP A 45 13.06 -3.51 0.73
C ASP A 45 13.77 -4.59 1.56
N THR A 46 15.04 -4.36 1.91
CA THR A 46 15.82 -5.26 2.76
C THR A 46 15.79 -4.88 4.23
N LYS A 47 15.15 -3.75 4.57
CA LYS A 47 14.92 -3.35 5.96
C LYS A 47 14.12 -4.43 6.69
N VAL A 48 14.70 -4.87 7.80
CA VAL A 48 14.07 -5.83 8.71
C VAL A 48 13.30 -5.07 9.77
N TRP A 49 12.01 -5.34 9.87
CA TRP A 49 11.12 -4.72 10.85
C TRP A 49 10.95 -5.60 12.09
N LYS A 50 10.51 -4.99 13.19
CA LYS A 50 10.22 -5.72 14.44
C LYS A 50 8.86 -6.41 14.42
N GLY A 51 7.92 -5.90 13.60
CA GLY A 51 6.58 -6.46 13.49
C GLY A 51 6.53 -7.74 12.67
N GLN A 52 5.45 -8.50 12.87
CA GLN A 52 5.19 -9.71 12.11
C GLN A 52 5.03 -9.40 10.63
N GLY A 53 5.55 -10.26 9.76
CA GLY A 53 5.30 -10.18 8.32
C GLY A 53 3.83 -10.39 7.95
N THR A 54 3.54 -10.17 6.68
CA THR A 54 2.19 -10.30 6.12
C THR A 54 1.63 -11.70 6.36
N THR A 55 0.36 -11.78 6.73
CA THR A 55 -0.36 -13.05 6.93
C THR A 55 -0.29 -13.91 5.67
N LYS A 56 0.07 -15.19 5.82
CA LYS A 56 0.11 -16.14 4.70
C LYS A 56 -1.28 -16.33 4.09
N ASN A 57 -1.36 -16.46 2.78
CA ASN A 57 -2.61 -16.61 2.03
C ASN A 57 -3.58 -15.43 2.25
N LEU A 58 -3.04 -14.21 2.38
CA LEU A 58 -3.81 -13.01 2.67
C LEU A 58 -4.95 -12.80 1.66
N GLN A 59 -4.67 -13.02 0.37
CA GLN A 59 -5.65 -12.84 -0.70
C GLN A 59 -6.83 -13.80 -0.53
N GLU A 60 -6.55 -15.07 -0.32
CA GLU A 60 -7.57 -16.12 -0.15
C GLU A 60 -8.41 -15.87 1.10
N ILE A 61 -7.78 -15.43 2.19
CA ILE A 61 -8.47 -15.10 3.44
C ILE A 61 -9.41 -13.89 3.25
N VAL A 62 -8.92 -12.79 2.67
CA VAL A 62 -9.71 -11.57 2.46
C VAL A 62 -10.85 -11.82 1.49
N LEU A 63 -10.60 -12.49 0.37
CA LEU A 63 -11.66 -12.85 -0.59
C LEU A 63 -12.69 -13.80 0.04
N GLY A 64 -12.22 -14.81 0.78
CA GLY A 64 -13.09 -15.74 1.49
C GLY A 64 -14.02 -15.02 2.49
N ARG A 65 -13.47 -14.11 3.30
CA ARG A 65 -14.23 -13.28 4.24
C ARG A 65 -15.20 -12.35 3.53
N CYS A 66 -14.79 -11.74 2.43
CA CYS A 66 -15.64 -10.87 1.61
C CYS A 66 -16.90 -11.61 1.12
N TYR A 67 -16.72 -12.75 0.45
CA TYR A 67 -17.84 -13.54 -0.05
C TYR A 67 -18.70 -14.14 1.08
N ASN A 68 -18.07 -14.56 2.18
CA ASN A 68 -18.80 -15.07 3.34
C ASN A 68 -19.70 -14.00 3.97
N TYR A 69 -19.19 -12.78 4.15
CA TYR A 69 -19.96 -11.68 4.70
C TYR A 69 -21.15 -11.32 3.81
N LEU A 70 -20.95 -11.26 2.49
CA LEU A 70 -22.03 -10.99 1.52
C LEU A 70 -23.13 -12.06 1.57
N ALA A 71 -22.75 -13.34 1.70
CA ALA A 71 -23.71 -14.44 1.82
C ALA A 71 -24.53 -14.37 3.12
N MET A 72 -23.91 -13.92 4.22
CA MET A 72 -24.57 -13.78 5.52
C MET A 72 -25.40 -12.50 5.66
N ASN A 73 -25.09 -11.46 4.88
CA ASN A 73 -25.69 -10.14 4.99
C ASN A 73 -26.22 -9.65 3.63
N PRO A 74 -27.29 -10.26 3.08
CA PRO A 74 -27.80 -9.91 1.76
C PRO A 74 -28.28 -8.44 1.64
N SER A 75 -28.53 -7.76 2.76
CA SER A 75 -28.93 -6.36 2.83
C SER A 75 -27.86 -5.37 2.38
N ILE A 76 -26.57 -5.74 2.38
CA ILE A 76 -25.49 -4.82 1.97
C ILE A 76 -25.33 -4.69 0.44
N GLY A 77 -26.13 -5.45 -0.32
CA GLY A 77 -26.13 -5.45 -1.77
C GLY A 77 -24.94 -6.18 -2.39
N VAL A 78 -24.88 -6.16 -3.72
CA VAL A 78 -23.79 -6.79 -4.48
C VAL A 78 -22.53 -5.94 -4.36
N LYS A 79 -21.41 -6.57 -3.98
CA LYS A 79 -20.09 -5.96 -3.88
C LYS A 79 -19.10 -6.76 -4.72
N ASP A 80 -18.16 -6.07 -5.37
CA ASP A 80 -17.10 -6.71 -6.13
C ASP A 80 -15.89 -7.01 -5.23
N CYS A 81 -15.82 -8.25 -4.72
CA CYS A 81 -14.71 -8.68 -3.87
C CYS A 81 -13.34 -8.62 -4.56
N ASN A 82 -13.26 -8.84 -5.88
CA ASN A 82 -12.00 -8.76 -6.60
C ASN A 82 -11.56 -7.30 -6.75
N GLY A 83 -12.50 -6.40 -7.08
CA GLY A 83 -12.24 -4.96 -7.10
C GLY A 83 -11.84 -4.41 -5.73
N ILE A 84 -12.44 -4.89 -4.65
CA ILE A 84 -12.05 -4.57 -3.27
C ILE A 84 -10.62 -5.04 -2.98
N TRP A 85 -10.29 -6.28 -3.33
CA TRP A 85 -8.93 -6.81 -3.17
C TRP A 85 -7.91 -5.97 -3.96
N GLN A 86 -8.23 -5.62 -5.20
CA GLN A 86 -7.37 -4.78 -6.02
C GLN A 86 -7.15 -3.40 -5.39
N ALA A 87 -8.21 -2.73 -4.97
CA ALA A 87 -8.13 -1.43 -4.30
C ALA A 87 -7.32 -1.48 -3.00
N PHE A 88 -7.41 -2.60 -2.27
CA PHE A 88 -6.56 -2.86 -1.11
C PHE A 88 -5.09 -2.98 -1.50
N THR A 89 -4.76 -3.76 -2.52
CA THR A 89 -3.36 -3.94 -2.95
C THR A 89 -2.76 -2.66 -3.51
N ASP A 90 -3.54 -1.85 -4.23
CA ASP A 90 -3.11 -0.54 -4.75
C ASP A 90 -2.76 0.44 -3.63
N ALA A 91 -3.36 0.28 -2.45
CA ALA A 91 -3.05 1.09 -1.29
C ALA A 91 -1.64 0.83 -0.75
N VAL A 92 -1.06 -0.37 -0.97
CA VAL A 92 0.19 -0.81 -0.30
C VAL A 92 1.32 -1.24 -1.24
N TYR A 93 1.02 -1.61 -2.49
CA TYR A 93 2.03 -2.05 -3.45
C TYR A 93 2.89 -0.91 -3.96
N LYS A 94 4.19 -1.18 -4.13
CA LYS A 94 5.20 -0.22 -4.59
C LYS A 94 5.24 1.09 -3.80
N LYS A 95 4.92 1.02 -2.51
CA LYS A 95 4.93 2.16 -1.58
C LYS A 95 5.84 1.86 -0.39
N ASN A 96 6.38 2.93 0.19
CA ASN A 96 7.16 2.83 1.42
C ASN A 96 6.24 2.46 2.58
N GLN A 97 6.65 1.47 3.38
CA GLN A 97 5.83 0.91 4.46
C GLN A 97 5.60 1.87 5.64
N CYS A 98 6.33 3.00 5.68
CA CYS A 98 6.15 4.09 6.64
C CYS A 98 5.64 5.39 6.01
N ASN A 99 5.12 5.33 4.78
CA ASN A 99 4.47 6.44 4.10
C ASN A 99 3.12 6.00 3.52
N ILE A 100 2.36 5.21 4.29
CA ILE A 100 1.00 4.81 3.95
C ILE A 100 0.03 5.62 4.81
N THR A 101 -0.92 6.26 4.17
CA THR A 101 -1.88 7.19 4.79
C THR A 101 -3.31 6.66 4.68
N GLU A 102 -4.25 7.34 5.33
CA GLU A 102 -5.69 7.01 5.25
C GLU A 102 -6.24 7.22 3.84
N ASP A 103 -5.69 8.20 3.10
CA ASP A 103 -6.11 8.53 1.74
C ASP A 103 -5.77 7.42 0.74
N ASP A 104 -4.68 6.69 0.98
CA ASP A 104 -4.32 5.52 0.19
C ASP A 104 -5.41 4.43 0.23
N TYR A 105 -6.20 4.38 1.31
CA TYR A 105 -7.30 3.44 1.48
C TYR A 105 -8.68 4.03 1.12
N ALA A 106 -8.76 5.24 0.58
CA ALA A 106 -10.04 5.88 0.24
C ALA A 106 -10.87 5.09 -0.78
N SER A 107 -10.23 4.56 -1.83
CA SER A 107 -10.89 3.73 -2.83
C SER A 107 -11.42 2.43 -2.23
N LEU A 108 -10.62 1.77 -1.40
CA LEU A 108 -11.02 0.55 -0.68
C LEU A 108 -12.25 0.82 0.19
N ALA A 109 -12.22 1.87 1.02
CA ALA A 109 -13.32 2.24 1.90
C ALA A 109 -14.61 2.55 1.13
N THR A 110 -14.49 3.18 -0.04
CA THR A 110 -15.64 3.49 -0.89
C THR A 110 -16.30 2.23 -1.44
N LEU A 111 -15.51 1.29 -1.97
CA LEU A 111 -16.00 0.03 -2.51
C LEU A 111 -16.63 -0.84 -1.42
N ALA A 112 -16.00 -0.90 -0.26
CA ALA A 112 -16.43 -1.68 0.90
C ALA A 112 -17.43 -0.94 1.82
N SER A 113 -18.02 0.16 1.36
CA SER A 113 -18.99 0.94 2.14
C SER A 113 -20.21 0.12 2.54
N GLN A 114 -20.64 0.26 3.80
CA GLN A 114 -21.85 -0.35 4.35
C GLN A 114 -22.59 0.68 5.21
N MET A 115 -23.92 0.65 5.17
CA MET A 115 -24.74 1.43 6.09
C MET A 115 -24.72 0.78 7.48
N ILE A 116 -24.25 1.51 8.49
CA ILE A 116 -24.27 1.09 9.89
C ILE A 116 -25.50 1.72 10.57
N PRO A 117 -26.37 0.93 11.22
CA PRO A 117 -27.50 1.49 11.94
C PRO A 117 -27.08 2.48 13.03
N CYS A 118 -27.81 3.60 13.16
CA CYS A 118 -27.55 4.60 14.19
C CYS A 118 -27.60 3.99 15.59
N ASN A 119 -26.74 4.48 16.50
CA ASN A 119 -26.66 4.03 17.91
C ASN A 119 -26.33 2.55 18.11
N LYS A 120 -25.87 1.86 17.06
CA LYS A 120 -25.45 0.46 17.11
C LYS A 120 -23.93 0.29 17.00
N SER A 121 -23.17 1.33 16.66
CA SER A 121 -21.71 1.26 16.65
C SER A 121 -21.12 1.21 18.07
N LEU A 122 -20.16 0.32 18.29
CA LEU A 122 -19.42 0.20 19.55
C LEU A 122 -17.91 0.29 19.29
N LEU A 123 -17.36 1.45 19.58
CA LEU A 123 -15.92 1.71 19.50
C LEU A 123 -15.22 1.28 20.79
N TRP A 124 -14.00 0.79 20.66
CA TRP A 124 -13.22 0.29 21.79
C TRP A 124 -11.74 0.60 21.61
N SER A 125 -11.01 0.69 22.73
CA SER A 125 -9.55 0.82 22.75
C SER A 125 -8.99 -0.03 23.88
N LYS A 126 -7.96 -0.83 23.57
CA LYS A 126 -7.29 -1.76 24.51
C LYS A 126 -8.20 -2.84 25.16
N THR A 127 -9.46 -2.92 24.75
CA THR A 127 -10.51 -3.76 25.35
C THR A 127 -11.14 -4.75 24.36
N ASN A 128 -10.45 -5.03 23.24
CA ASN A 128 -10.86 -5.93 22.16
C ASN A 128 -11.58 -7.21 22.67
N SER A 129 -10.88 -7.98 23.52
CA SER A 129 -11.37 -9.29 23.96
C SER A 129 -12.63 -9.25 24.81
N LEU A 130 -12.89 -8.14 25.52
CA LEU A 130 -14.10 -7.94 26.31
C LEU A 130 -15.26 -7.54 25.39
N VAL A 131 -15.00 -6.60 24.48
CA VAL A 131 -16.03 -6.05 23.59
C VAL A 131 -16.55 -7.09 22.61
N HIS A 132 -15.69 -7.89 21.98
CA HIS A 132 -16.16 -8.98 21.11
C HIS A 132 -16.93 -10.09 21.86
N ARG A 133 -16.67 -10.30 23.16
CA ARG A 133 -17.49 -11.22 23.98
C ARG A 133 -18.87 -10.64 24.25
N TYR A 134 -18.96 -9.33 24.49
CA TYR A 134 -20.23 -8.65 24.73
C TYR A 134 -21.09 -8.54 23.46
N THR A 135 -20.52 -8.21 22.30
CA THR A 135 -21.30 -8.09 21.05
C THR A 135 -21.82 -9.44 20.57
N LYS A 136 -21.04 -10.52 20.73
CA LYS A 136 -21.52 -11.89 20.49
C LYS A 136 -22.68 -12.29 21.38
N ALA A 137 -22.74 -11.77 22.61
CA ALA A 137 -23.76 -12.12 23.60
C ALA A 137 -25.03 -11.26 23.50
N SER A 138 -24.91 -9.96 23.23
CA SER A 138 -26.06 -9.05 23.17
C SER A 138 -26.66 -8.91 21.77
N GLN A 139 -25.87 -9.12 20.70
CA GLN A 139 -26.21 -8.80 19.31
C GLN A 139 -26.71 -7.36 19.09
N ASP A 140 -26.58 -6.50 20.10
CA ASP A 140 -27.13 -5.16 20.10
C ASP A 140 -26.18 -4.12 19.54
N PHE A 141 -24.92 -4.48 19.32
CA PHE A 141 -23.88 -3.58 18.87
C PHE A 141 -22.99 -4.22 17.82
N ILE A 142 -22.48 -3.39 16.93
CA ILE A 142 -21.59 -3.72 15.82
C ILE A 142 -20.26 -3.03 16.12
N THR A 143 -19.20 -3.82 16.28
CA THR A 143 -17.83 -3.30 16.36
C THR A 143 -17.30 -2.97 14.98
N LEU A 144 -16.15 -2.30 14.90
CA LEU A 144 -15.51 -2.03 13.62
C LEU A 144 -15.21 -3.33 12.86
N GLU A 145 -14.77 -4.37 13.58
CA GLU A 145 -14.45 -5.69 13.05
C GLU A 145 -15.70 -6.47 12.62
N ASP A 146 -16.89 -6.11 13.11
CA ASP A 146 -18.16 -6.70 12.68
C ASP A 146 -18.71 -6.07 11.39
N THR A 147 -18.12 -4.98 10.89
CA THR A 147 -18.52 -4.33 9.62
C THR A 147 -17.99 -5.08 8.40
N PHE A 148 -18.54 -4.78 7.22
CA PHE A 148 -18.07 -5.40 5.97
C PHE A 148 -16.57 -5.14 5.73
N LEU A 149 -16.13 -3.89 5.85
CA LEU A 149 -14.72 -3.54 5.70
C LEU A 149 -13.86 -4.16 6.81
N GLY A 150 -14.25 -4.02 8.08
CA GLY A 150 -13.42 -4.51 9.20
C GLY A 150 -13.30 -6.03 9.22
N SER A 151 -14.39 -6.76 9.00
CA SER A 151 -14.41 -8.23 9.05
C SER A 151 -13.46 -8.88 8.05
N MET A 152 -13.29 -8.27 6.86
CA MET A 152 -12.34 -8.74 5.86
C MET A 152 -10.90 -8.74 6.37
N PHE A 153 -10.53 -7.76 7.20
CA PHE A 153 -9.15 -7.52 7.63
C PHE A 153 -8.88 -7.79 9.10
N ASP A 154 -9.90 -8.20 9.87
CA ASP A 154 -9.78 -8.45 11.31
C ASP A 154 -8.69 -9.48 11.65
N GLY A 155 -7.79 -9.08 12.55
CA GLY A 155 -6.64 -9.89 12.99
C GLY A 155 -5.59 -10.21 11.92
N LEU A 156 -5.64 -9.56 10.74
CA LEU A 156 -4.64 -9.77 9.68
C LEU A 156 -3.50 -8.75 9.79
N MET A 157 -2.33 -9.16 9.29
CA MET A 157 -1.14 -8.32 9.15
C MET A 157 -0.76 -8.23 7.68
N TRP A 158 -0.33 -7.05 7.24
CA TRP A 158 0.11 -6.83 5.86
C TRP A 158 1.02 -5.61 5.73
N CYS A 159 1.94 -5.69 4.77
CA CYS A 159 2.69 -4.56 4.25
C CYS A 159 3.26 -4.92 2.86
N GLY A 160 3.40 -3.93 1.98
CA GLY A 160 4.01 -4.12 0.66
C GLY A 160 5.54 -4.12 0.72
N LYS A 161 6.17 -4.08 -0.46
CA LYS A 161 7.59 -3.69 -0.65
C LYS A 161 7.64 -2.55 -1.66
N LEU A 162 8.63 -1.67 -1.57
CA LEU A 162 8.78 -0.50 -2.43
C LEU A 162 9.06 -0.88 -3.89
N SER A 163 9.88 -1.92 -4.15
CA SER A 163 10.21 -2.35 -5.52
C SER A 163 9.35 -3.50 -6.05
N SER A 164 8.50 -4.11 -5.22
CA SER A 164 7.74 -5.31 -5.57
C SER A 164 6.23 -5.06 -5.66
N THR A 165 5.57 -5.83 -6.53
CA THR A 165 4.12 -6.03 -6.52
C THR A 165 3.69 -7.15 -5.56
N GLY A 166 4.59 -7.61 -4.70
CA GLY A 166 4.32 -8.61 -3.67
C GLY A 166 4.28 -7.99 -2.27
N MET A 167 3.63 -8.72 -1.36
CA MET A 167 3.65 -8.41 0.08
C MET A 167 4.98 -8.82 0.72
N ASN A 168 5.34 -8.17 1.82
CA ASN A 168 6.46 -8.59 2.65
C ASN A 168 6.01 -9.64 3.67
N LEU A 169 6.39 -10.90 3.44
CA LEU A 169 6.08 -12.02 4.32
C LEU A 169 7.07 -12.14 5.49
N ASP A 170 8.22 -11.48 5.42
CA ASP A 170 9.31 -11.65 6.38
C ASP A 170 9.07 -10.79 7.64
N SER A 171 8.79 -9.51 7.45
CA SER A 171 8.53 -8.56 8.55
C SER A 171 7.77 -7.33 8.07
N CYS A 172 6.99 -6.69 8.94
CA CYS A 172 6.30 -5.42 8.68
C CYS A 172 6.56 -4.42 9.81
N PRO A 173 6.46 -3.10 9.57
CA PRO A 173 6.65 -2.12 10.63
C PRO A 173 5.75 -2.41 11.84
N ALA A 174 6.34 -2.47 13.03
CA ALA A 174 5.57 -2.47 14.26
C ALA A 174 4.89 -1.10 14.47
N TRP A 175 3.88 -1.07 15.32
CA TRP A 175 3.06 0.12 15.56
C TRP A 175 3.86 1.34 16.06
N ASP A 176 5.00 1.11 16.72
CA ASP A 176 5.91 2.11 17.27
C ASP A 176 7.12 2.42 16.39
N GLU A 177 7.29 1.72 15.26
CA GLU A 177 8.40 1.97 14.33
C GLU A 177 8.11 3.12 13.37
N CYS A 178 6.84 3.37 13.04
CA CYS A 178 6.40 4.57 12.32
C CYS A 178 4.88 4.79 12.41
N ASP A 179 4.48 6.06 12.44
CA ASP A 179 3.08 6.47 12.61
C ASP A 179 2.20 6.18 11.38
N GLN A 180 2.79 6.24 10.18
CA GLN A 180 2.14 6.05 8.89
C GLN A 180 2.40 4.65 8.32
N ASN A 181 2.09 3.63 9.11
CA ASN A 181 2.19 2.22 8.71
C ASN A 181 0.86 1.71 8.10
N PRO A 182 0.90 0.70 7.21
CA PRO A 182 -0.28 0.18 6.50
C PRO A 182 -1.44 -0.21 7.42
N ILE A 183 -1.15 -0.85 8.56
CA ILE A 183 -2.16 -1.37 9.48
C ILE A 183 -2.85 -0.21 10.20
N SER A 184 -2.06 0.71 10.77
CA SER A 184 -2.59 1.83 11.54
C SER A 184 -3.40 2.77 10.66
N SER A 185 -2.91 3.05 9.45
CA SER A 185 -3.62 3.90 8.48
C SER A 185 -4.90 3.26 7.97
N PHE A 186 -4.93 1.94 7.77
CA PHE A 186 -6.16 1.22 7.44
C PHE A 186 -7.20 1.34 8.56
N TRP A 187 -6.83 1.05 9.81
CA TRP A 187 -7.78 1.07 10.92
C TRP A 187 -8.27 2.48 11.26
N LYS A 188 -7.44 3.51 11.07
CA LYS A 188 -7.89 4.91 11.13
C LYS A 188 -8.94 5.20 10.06
N LYS A 189 -8.67 4.83 8.80
CA LYS A 189 -9.62 5.01 7.71
C LYS A 189 -10.93 4.26 7.95
N ALA A 190 -10.86 3.00 8.38
CA ALA A 190 -12.02 2.19 8.69
C ALA A 190 -12.84 2.79 9.85
N SER A 191 -12.18 3.24 10.92
CA SER A 191 -12.84 3.92 12.05
C SER A 191 -13.59 5.17 11.60
N ALA A 192 -13.02 5.95 10.67
CA ALA A 192 -13.66 7.14 10.12
C ALA A 192 -14.92 6.84 9.29
N THR A 193 -15.11 5.60 8.81
CA THR A 193 -16.33 5.20 8.07
C THR A 193 -17.53 4.86 8.96
N VAL A 194 -17.28 4.62 10.26
CA VAL A 194 -18.30 4.20 11.24
C VAL A 194 -18.53 5.23 12.35
N SER A 195 -17.77 6.32 12.31
CA SER A 195 -17.85 7.45 13.26
C SER A 195 -18.93 8.44 12.88
#